data_AF-A0A7W4UDJ4-F1
#
_entry.id   AF-A0A7W4UDJ4-F1
#
_cell.length_a   1.000
_cell.length_b   1.000
_cell.length_c   1.000
_cell.angle_alpha   90.00
_cell.angle_beta   90.00
_cell.angle_gamma   90.00
#
_symmetry.space_group_name_H-M   'P 1'
#
loop_
_entity.id
_entity.type
_entity.pdbx_description
1 polymer ?
#
loop_
_entity_poly.entity_id
_entity_poly.type
_entity_poly.pdbx_seq_one_letter_code
_entity_poly.pdbx_strand_id
1 'polypeptide(L)'
;MGVVNVAVLLYGWKAGQQFSFPDRDFYDRYFFHPVYGQAAYWAKQSDNQVILSGRVFGWQWDPDPDPQLLDRVAVVNNVIAVLESGDADFSTFDVIILVLGLPTTVPSDGGSGPATSSTRNHSAVAMRTGDRFDFVEHEIGHCLGFAHSFGRPSFQFPGTKPGEYGHPYCVMSAQVYGDAGGGPAFPVPPRENAQEYRGLGPSLNATTALGRGWIDAYDYPLDGAEMRQFVVRSRSWGGRSTDQPPQAVNIRAADGQNYVVEYREDADWDVGQGSPVLIVNHGRGSTGDQAYPGTGTATIRALLRFPITLGGIGSVYQGPGFSIQMLNASSAHHTVTLKVYPGRVPFNLNFMLDHRIDVMEERLLENGEVQFAPGERQCVEEGVWPYRKISRAQVATFEAPYPFTDPEIFATWSVGGESLNGTGGTITRKSKVKVATPNLSDMFDVRVTTVRYEISSVAGGSRLQLFNQPEDETHSVDVAVTLRTEAGTVAGEASEKFVGIRFVYPQEFYDRRNACWARMLQGRVPKYKVLIPPASWKKIPEERFVEVNPLLDLLAILHDEEDEMQAFAQGLDVLYELTGVRPDEVQVMRLDDIQELRVPEVIFEPPALEPFDAAPFQDGIRAARSSAAP
;
A
#
# COMPACT_ATOMS: atom_id res chain seq x y z
N MET A 1 -26.75 2.21 -30.31
CA MET A 1 -25.38 2.49 -30.76
C MET A 1 -25.43 3.77 -31.57
N GLY A 2 -24.64 4.77 -31.21
CA GLY A 2 -24.50 6.01 -31.97
C GLY A 2 -23.41 5.85 -33.02
N VAL A 3 -23.75 5.97 -34.29
CA VAL A 3 -22.76 6.10 -35.36
C VAL A 3 -22.37 7.57 -35.43
N VAL A 4 -21.06 7.85 -35.41
CA VAL A 4 -20.51 9.18 -35.63
C VAL A 4 -19.96 9.19 -37.05
N ASN A 5 -20.58 9.98 -37.93
CA ASN A 5 -20.18 10.05 -39.32
C ASN A 5 -18.97 10.99 -39.47
N VAL A 6 -17.86 10.47 -39.98
CA VAL A 6 -16.59 11.19 -40.08
C VAL A 6 -16.20 11.43 -41.54
N ALA A 7 -15.87 12.66 -41.88
CA ALA A 7 -15.26 13.01 -43.16
C ALA A 7 -13.76 13.25 -42.95
N VAL A 8 -12.91 12.44 -43.60
CA VAL A 8 -11.45 12.63 -43.55
C VAL A 8 -11.00 13.33 -44.82
N LEU A 9 -10.49 14.55 -44.70
CA LEU A 9 -10.05 15.39 -45.80
C LEU A 9 -8.54 15.32 -45.92
N LEU A 10 -8.02 14.89 -47.07
CA LEU A 10 -6.60 14.90 -47.33
C LEU A 10 -6.25 16.15 -48.14
N TYR A 11 -5.46 17.06 -47.55
CA TYR A 11 -5.12 18.34 -48.18
C TYR A 11 -3.62 18.59 -48.09
N GLY A 12 -2.99 18.76 -49.25
CA GLY A 12 -1.56 18.88 -49.36
C GLY A 12 -1.13 20.20 -49.99
N TRP A 13 -0.01 20.73 -49.50
CA TRP A 13 0.66 21.88 -50.10
C TRP A 13 2.05 21.48 -50.56
N LYS A 14 2.33 21.64 -51.85
CA LYS A 14 3.60 21.16 -52.40
C LYS A 14 4.78 22.09 -52.18
N ALA A 15 4.64 23.40 -51.95
CA ALA A 15 5.74 24.34 -51.71
C ALA A 15 7.06 24.07 -52.49
N GLY A 16 6.99 23.53 -53.71
CA GLY A 16 8.16 23.11 -54.51
C GLY A 16 8.90 21.83 -54.08
N GLN A 17 8.41 21.04 -53.11
CA GLN A 17 9.03 19.80 -52.62
C GLN A 17 8.23 18.55 -53.01
N GLN A 18 8.92 17.46 -53.36
CA GLN A 18 8.32 16.14 -53.56
C GLN A 18 8.33 15.36 -52.25
N PHE A 19 7.14 15.14 -51.67
CA PHE A 19 6.95 14.22 -50.56
C PHE A 19 6.02 13.07 -50.98
N SER A 20 6.33 11.87 -50.50
CA SER A 20 5.42 10.73 -50.57
C SER A 20 4.55 10.74 -49.33
N PHE A 21 3.28 11.09 -49.50
CA PHE A 21 2.29 10.97 -48.43
C PHE A 21 1.56 9.62 -48.56
N PRO A 22 1.05 9.05 -47.46
CA PRO A 22 0.18 7.89 -47.54
C PRO A 22 -1.04 8.17 -48.42
N ASP A 23 -1.53 7.15 -49.12
CA ASP A 23 -2.68 7.28 -49.99
C ASP A 23 -4.01 7.28 -49.22
N ARG A 24 -5.11 7.43 -49.97
CA ARG A 24 -6.47 7.40 -49.43
C ARG A 24 -6.77 6.09 -48.69
N ASP A 25 -6.35 4.97 -49.26
CA ASP A 25 -6.66 3.64 -48.72
C ASP A 25 -5.93 3.38 -47.40
N PHE A 26 -4.73 3.94 -47.24
CA PHE A 26 -4.05 3.97 -45.96
C PHE A 26 -4.89 4.69 -44.90
N TYR A 27 -5.36 5.91 -45.18
CA TYR A 27 -6.14 6.66 -44.20
C TYR A 27 -7.51 6.02 -43.93
N ASP A 28 -8.09 5.35 -44.92
CA ASP A 28 -9.32 4.59 -44.74
C ASP A 28 -9.12 3.48 -43.68
N ARG A 29 -8.01 2.73 -43.78
CA ARG A 29 -7.63 1.75 -42.76
C ARG A 29 -7.28 2.40 -41.41
N TYR A 30 -6.50 3.49 -41.43
CA TYR A 30 -6.08 4.18 -40.20
C TYR A 30 -7.28 4.65 -39.37
N PHE A 31 -8.29 5.24 -40.02
CA PHE A 31 -9.46 5.77 -39.32
C PHE A 31 -10.55 4.73 -39.09
N PHE A 32 -10.87 3.89 -40.08
CA PHE A 32 -12.10 3.10 -40.08
C PHE A 32 -11.89 1.59 -39.92
N HIS A 33 -10.65 1.11 -39.79
CA HIS A 33 -10.43 -0.33 -39.58
C HIS A 33 -11.00 -0.79 -38.23
N PRO A 34 -11.88 -1.81 -38.20
CA PRO A 34 -12.66 -2.17 -37.01
C PRO A 34 -11.85 -2.88 -35.92
N VAL A 35 -10.60 -3.27 -36.19
CA VAL A 35 -9.75 -4.01 -35.24
C VAL A 35 -8.63 -3.15 -34.65
N TYR A 36 -8.12 -2.17 -35.41
CA TYR A 36 -6.90 -1.45 -35.03
C TYR A 36 -6.87 0.02 -35.46
N GLY A 37 -7.89 0.53 -36.16
CA GLY A 37 -7.97 1.95 -36.49
C GLY A 37 -8.54 2.79 -35.35
N GLN A 38 -8.66 4.10 -35.58
CA GLN A 38 -9.31 5.04 -34.65
C GLN A 38 -10.74 4.58 -34.29
N ALA A 39 -11.47 4.00 -35.26
CA ALA A 39 -12.77 3.39 -35.04
C ALA A 39 -12.74 2.24 -34.02
N ALA A 40 -11.73 1.37 -34.08
CA ALA A 40 -11.57 0.27 -33.14
C ALA A 40 -11.28 0.76 -31.72
N TYR A 41 -10.41 1.77 -31.59
CA TYR A 41 -10.12 2.41 -30.31
C TYR A 41 -11.41 2.93 -29.68
N TRP A 42 -12.15 3.80 -30.38
CA TRP A 42 -13.36 4.42 -29.83
C TRP A 42 -14.52 3.44 -29.61
N ALA A 43 -14.64 2.42 -30.46
CA ALA A 43 -15.58 1.32 -30.25
C ALA A 43 -15.24 0.57 -28.95
N LYS A 44 -13.97 0.25 -28.71
CA LYS A 44 -13.54 -0.42 -27.47
C LYS A 44 -13.76 0.47 -26.24
N GLN A 45 -13.36 1.74 -26.29
CA GLN A 45 -13.50 2.67 -25.16
C GLN A 45 -14.96 2.89 -24.74
N SER A 46 -15.88 2.80 -25.70
CA SER A 46 -17.31 3.05 -25.50
C SER A 46 -18.17 1.79 -25.33
N ASP A 47 -17.56 0.60 -25.30
CA ASP A 47 -18.27 -0.68 -25.33
C ASP A 47 -19.27 -0.74 -26.52
N ASN A 48 -18.76 -0.39 -27.71
CA ASN A 48 -19.48 -0.28 -28.98
C ASN A 48 -20.63 0.74 -29.00
N GLN A 49 -20.75 1.62 -28.01
CA GLN A 49 -21.79 2.66 -28.01
C GLN A 49 -21.49 3.79 -29.00
N VAL A 50 -20.21 4.01 -29.32
CA VAL A 50 -19.74 4.95 -30.35
C VAL A 50 -18.98 4.16 -31.42
N ILE A 51 -19.42 4.28 -32.67
CA ILE A 51 -18.75 3.69 -33.82
C ILE A 51 -18.41 4.82 -34.79
N LEU A 52 -17.12 4.97 -35.09
CA LEU A 52 -16.68 5.88 -36.14
C LEU A 52 -16.87 5.20 -37.50
N SER A 53 -17.61 5.85 -38.37
CA SER A 53 -17.84 5.40 -39.74
C SER A 53 -17.77 6.61 -40.66
N GLY A 54 -17.35 6.45 -41.91
CA GLY A 54 -17.12 7.64 -42.71
C GLY A 54 -16.54 7.38 -44.08
N ARG A 55 -15.98 8.45 -44.64
CA ARG A 55 -15.27 8.40 -45.93
C ARG A 55 -14.00 9.24 -45.89
N VAL A 56 -12.98 8.77 -46.59
CA VAL A 56 -11.78 9.53 -46.89
C VAL A 56 -11.90 10.17 -48.27
N PHE A 57 -11.72 11.48 -48.34
CA PHE A 57 -11.59 12.24 -49.58
C PHE A 57 -10.14 12.23 -50.04
N GLY A 58 -9.90 11.98 -51.33
CA GLY A 58 -8.55 11.94 -51.88
C GLY A 58 -7.82 13.28 -51.78
N TRP A 59 -6.49 13.22 -51.83
CA TRP A 59 -5.59 14.38 -51.75
C TRP A 59 -6.01 15.50 -52.71
N GLN A 60 -6.39 16.65 -52.14
CA GLN A 60 -6.48 17.92 -52.85
C GLN A 60 -5.17 18.67 -52.70
N TRP A 61 -4.67 19.21 -53.82
CA TRP A 61 -3.39 19.89 -53.87
C TRP A 61 -3.59 21.36 -54.21
N ASP A 62 -3.16 22.22 -53.30
CA ASP A 62 -3.19 23.66 -53.51
C ASP A 62 -1.77 24.19 -53.78
N PRO A 63 -1.54 24.88 -54.91
CA PRO A 63 -0.24 25.48 -55.20
C PRO A 63 0.08 26.69 -54.30
N ASP A 64 -0.93 27.40 -53.78
CA ASP A 64 -0.77 28.63 -52.99
C ASP A 64 -1.86 28.71 -51.90
N PRO A 65 -1.72 27.93 -50.82
CA PRO A 65 -2.70 27.90 -49.76
C PRO A 65 -2.62 29.23 -49.00
N ASP A 66 -3.61 30.10 -49.20
CA ASP A 66 -3.91 31.20 -48.28
C ASP A 66 -4.96 30.78 -47.23
N PRO A 67 -4.63 29.83 -46.35
CA PRO A 67 -5.10 29.90 -44.99
C PRO A 67 -3.94 30.08 -44.03
N GLN A 68 -4.19 30.85 -42.97
CA GLN A 68 -3.29 30.94 -41.83
C GLN A 68 -3.11 29.54 -41.23
N LEU A 69 -2.04 28.80 -41.59
CA LEU A 69 -1.80 27.42 -41.12
C LEU A 69 -1.66 27.30 -39.59
N LEU A 70 -1.51 28.43 -38.91
CA LEU A 70 -1.51 28.57 -37.46
C LEU A 70 -2.92 28.78 -36.86
N ASP A 71 -3.95 28.94 -37.69
CA ASP A 71 -5.35 28.97 -37.32
C ASP A 71 -6.04 27.72 -37.86
N ARG A 72 -6.07 26.67 -37.03
CA ARG A 72 -6.65 25.37 -37.40
C ARG A 72 -8.09 25.48 -37.92
N VAL A 73 -8.88 26.41 -37.40
CA VAL A 73 -10.29 26.59 -37.77
C VAL A 73 -10.40 27.20 -39.16
N ALA A 74 -9.62 28.24 -39.43
CA ALA A 74 -9.58 28.87 -40.75
C ALA A 74 -9.15 27.88 -41.84
N VAL A 75 -8.14 27.05 -41.55
CA VAL A 75 -7.64 26.04 -42.50
C VAL A 75 -8.71 24.99 -42.80
N VAL A 76 -9.35 24.41 -41.78
CA VAL A 76 -10.40 23.40 -41.99
C VAL A 76 -11.57 23.97 -42.81
N ASN A 77 -12.03 25.18 -42.49
CA ASN A 77 -13.14 25.80 -43.22
C ASN A 77 -12.78 26.11 -44.68
N ASN A 78 -11.55 26.55 -44.95
CA ASN A 78 -11.06 26.75 -46.31
C ASN A 78 -11.12 25.44 -47.11
N VAL A 79 -10.58 24.34 -46.56
CA VAL A 79 -10.57 23.04 -47.24
C VAL A 79 -11.99 22.49 -47.46
N ILE A 80 -12.90 22.69 -46.51
CA ILE A 80 -14.32 22.35 -46.69
C ILE A 80 -14.88 23.12 -47.90
N ALA A 81 -14.69 24.45 -47.96
CA ALA A 81 -15.21 25.27 -49.05
C ALA A 81 -14.65 24.86 -50.43
N VAL A 82 -13.36 24.52 -50.50
CA VAL A 82 -12.74 23.99 -51.72
C VAL A 82 -13.43 22.70 -52.16
N LEU A 83 -13.66 21.76 -51.25
CA LEU A 83 -14.33 20.49 -51.56
C LEU A 83 -15.82 20.66 -51.91
N GLU A 84 -16.54 21.55 -51.23
CA GLU A 84 -17.95 21.87 -51.54
C GLU A 84 -18.09 22.48 -52.94
N SER A 85 -17.11 23.29 -53.38
CA SER A 85 -17.09 23.81 -54.75
C SER A 85 -16.91 22.72 -55.82
N GLY A 86 -16.44 21.54 -55.42
CA GLY A 86 -16.28 20.33 -56.24
C GLY A 86 -17.35 19.27 -56.00
N ASP A 87 -18.55 19.66 -55.55
CA ASP A 87 -19.74 18.82 -55.30
C ASP A 87 -19.64 17.89 -54.06
N ALA A 88 -18.73 18.13 -53.12
CA ALA A 88 -18.74 17.41 -51.85
C ALA A 88 -19.88 17.86 -50.93
N ASP A 89 -20.76 16.95 -50.54
CA ASP A 89 -21.78 17.19 -49.50
C ASP A 89 -21.26 16.81 -48.10
N PHE A 90 -21.34 17.76 -47.15
CA PHE A 90 -20.96 17.57 -45.75
C PHE A 90 -22.12 17.38 -44.78
N SER A 91 -23.38 17.49 -45.24
CA SER A 91 -24.57 17.52 -44.39
C SER A 91 -24.72 16.28 -43.47
N THR A 92 -24.21 15.13 -43.91
CA THR A 92 -24.31 13.85 -43.19
C THR A 92 -23.18 13.61 -42.19
N PHE A 93 -22.12 14.43 -42.17
CA PHE A 93 -20.96 14.21 -41.28
C PHE A 93 -21.10 15.00 -39.99
N ASP A 94 -20.77 14.33 -38.88
CA ASP A 94 -20.74 14.91 -37.54
C ASP A 94 -19.37 15.50 -37.22
N VAL A 95 -18.31 14.83 -37.69
CA VAL A 95 -16.91 15.20 -37.45
C VAL A 95 -16.16 15.35 -38.77
N ILE A 96 -15.33 16.39 -38.88
CA ILE A 96 -14.40 16.61 -39.98
C ILE A 96 -12.97 16.39 -39.48
N ILE A 97 -12.20 15.53 -40.11
CA ILE A 97 -10.77 15.35 -39.81
C ILE A 97 -9.97 15.81 -41.01
N LEU A 98 -9.20 16.89 -40.85
CA LEU A 98 -8.28 17.39 -41.86
C LEU A 98 -6.89 16.81 -41.62
N VAL A 99 -6.37 16.11 -42.62
CA VAL A 99 -4.97 15.66 -42.66
C VAL A 99 -4.17 16.56 -43.59
N LEU A 100 -3.22 17.27 -42.99
CA LEU A 100 -2.34 18.21 -43.67
C LEU A 100 -1.06 17.52 -44.15
N GLY A 101 -0.88 17.48 -45.46
CA GLY A 101 0.36 17.08 -46.12
C GLY A 101 1.28 18.29 -46.27
N LEU A 102 2.06 18.58 -45.23
CA LEU A 102 2.94 19.75 -45.16
C LEU A 102 4.41 19.35 -44.95
N PRO A 103 5.38 20.11 -45.47
CA PRO A 103 6.79 19.96 -45.07
C PRO A 103 6.95 20.18 -43.56
N THR A 104 7.82 19.40 -42.91
CA THR A 104 8.05 19.49 -41.45
C THR A 104 8.52 20.86 -40.98
N THR A 105 9.14 21.64 -41.88
CA THR A 105 9.60 23.02 -41.64
C THR A 105 8.49 24.06 -41.65
N VAL A 106 7.31 23.74 -42.19
CA VAL A 106 6.17 24.66 -42.21
C VAL A 106 5.49 24.62 -40.85
N PRO A 107 5.37 25.75 -40.13
CA PRO A 107 4.60 25.81 -38.90
C PRO A 107 3.11 25.59 -39.18
N SER A 108 2.45 24.82 -38.34
CA SER A 108 1.01 24.64 -38.37
C SER A 108 0.48 24.36 -36.97
N ASP A 109 -0.77 24.74 -36.72
CA ASP A 109 -1.46 24.46 -35.46
C ASP A 109 -2.35 23.22 -35.62
N GLY A 110 -2.07 22.16 -34.85
CA GLY A 110 -2.81 20.90 -34.87
C GLY A 110 -3.64 20.77 -33.60
N GLY A 111 -4.88 20.30 -33.72
CA GLY A 111 -5.80 20.10 -32.60
C GLY A 111 -7.26 20.12 -33.05
N SER A 112 -8.17 20.11 -32.09
CA SER A 112 -9.62 20.15 -32.32
C SER A 112 -10.21 21.56 -32.27
N GLY A 113 -11.34 21.75 -32.94
CA GLY A 113 -12.06 23.02 -32.99
C GLY A 113 -13.39 22.90 -33.73
N PRO A 114 -14.19 23.97 -33.80
CA PRO A 114 -15.38 24.01 -34.64
C PRO A 114 -15.00 24.16 -36.11
N ALA A 115 -15.84 23.63 -37.00
CA ALA A 115 -15.81 23.91 -38.43
C ALA A 115 -17.23 24.16 -38.96
N THR A 116 -17.34 24.85 -40.09
CA THR A 116 -18.61 25.21 -40.73
C THR A 116 -18.57 24.79 -42.19
N SER A 117 -19.55 24.01 -42.61
CA SER A 117 -19.87 23.77 -44.02
C SER A 117 -21.02 24.67 -44.45
N SER A 118 -21.36 24.66 -45.74
CA SER A 118 -22.54 25.35 -46.26
C SER A 118 -23.87 24.91 -45.61
N THR A 119 -23.90 23.74 -44.96
CA THR A 119 -25.13 23.12 -44.44
C THR A 119 -25.23 23.08 -42.92
N ARG A 120 -24.11 23.02 -42.18
CA ARG A 120 -24.10 22.94 -40.71
C ARG A 120 -22.74 23.22 -40.10
N ASN A 121 -22.75 23.30 -38.77
CA ASN A 121 -21.54 23.25 -37.95
C ASN A 121 -21.14 21.79 -37.68
N HIS A 122 -19.83 21.58 -37.58
CA HIS A 122 -19.18 20.32 -37.28
C HIS A 122 -18.17 20.50 -36.15
N SER A 123 -17.87 19.40 -35.45
CA SER A 123 -16.60 19.31 -34.73
C SER A 123 -15.50 18.93 -35.72
N ALA A 124 -14.31 19.46 -35.54
CA ALA A 124 -13.21 19.22 -36.44
C ALA A 124 -11.89 18.93 -35.71
N VAL A 125 -11.05 18.13 -36.38
CA VAL A 125 -9.67 17.86 -36.00
C VAL A 125 -8.76 18.29 -37.14
N ALA A 126 -7.72 19.06 -36.85
CA ALA A 126 -6.62 19.30 -37.78
C ALA A 126 -5.38 18.55 -37.30
N MET A 127 -4.83 17.71 -38.17
CA MET A 127 -3.60 16.95 -37.91
C MET A 127 -2.66 17.04 -39.11
N ARG A 128 -1.38 16.76 -38.90
CA ARG A 128 -0.38 16.61 -39.96
C ARG A 128 -0.19 15.14 -40.31
N THR A 129 0.36 14.90 -41.50
CA THR A 129 0.89 13.58 -41.82
C THR A 129 2.00 13.21 -40.83
N GLY A 130 1.87 12.06 -40.18
CA GLY A 130 2.85 11.55 -39.23
C GLY A 130 2.65 12.01 -37.78
N ASP A 131 1.58 12.78 -37.49
CA ASP A 131 1.15 12.97 -36.11
C ASP A 131 0.84 11.62 -35.46
N ARG A 132 1.10 11.54 -34.15
CA ARG A 132 0.98 10.30 -33.38
C ARG A 132 -0.47 9.82 -33.27
N PHE A 133 -0.63 8.52 -33.09
CA PHE A 133 -1.95 7.91 -32.98
C PHE A 133 -2.76 8.49 -31.80
N ASP A 134 -2.15 8.63 -30.62
CA ASP A 134 -2.77 9.18 -29.42
C ASP A 134 -3.14 10.65 -29.50
N PHE A 135 -2.38 11.44 -30.25
CA PHE A 135 -2.77 12.81 -30.55
C PHE A 135 -4.12 12.82 -31.30
N VAL A 136 -4.25 11.98 -32.34
CA VAL A 136 -5.50 11.92 -33.11
C VAL A 136 -6.65 11.37 -32.27
N GLU A 137 -6.40 10.34 -31.45
CA GLU A 137 -7.39 9.84 -30.49
C GLU A 137 -7.88 10.97 -29.58
N HIS A 138 -6.96 11.70 -28.96
CA HIS A 138 -7.26 12.82 -28.06
C HIS A 138 -8.16 13.88 -28.70
N GLU A 139 -7.82 14.31 -29.91
CA GLU A 139 -8.61 15.33 -30.61
C GLU A 139 -9.98 14.83 -31.06
N ILE A 140 -10.10 13.55 -31.43
CA ILE A 140 -11.41 12.93 -31.64
C ILE A 140 -12.20 12.90 -30.31
N GLY A 141 -11.53 12.67 -29.18
CA GLY A 141 -12.14 12.73 -27.85
C GLY A 141 -12.81 14.09 -27.57
N HIS A 142 -12.17 15.18 -27.95
CA HIS A 142 -12.78 16.52 -27.89
C HIS A 142 -14.01 16.65 -28.80
N CYS A 143 -13.97 16.09 -30.00
CA CYS A 143 -15.12 16.05 -30.89
C CYS A 143 -16.29 15.24 -30.32
N LEU A 144 -16.01 14.25 -29.47
CA LEU A 144 -17.01 13.48 -28.72
C LEU A 144 -17.49 14.19 -27.43
N GLY A 145 -16.97 15.38 -27.15
CA GLY A 145 -17.34 16.22 -26.02
C GLY A 145 -16.61 15.89 -24.72
N PHE A 146 -15.40 15.32 -24.79
CA PHE A 146 -14.53 15.15 -23.64
C PHE A 146 -13.64 16.38 -23.44
N ALA A 147 -13.37 16.71 -22.18
CA ALA A 147 -12.36 17.70 -21.81
C ALA A 147 -11.09 17.01 -21.32
N HIS A 148 -10.02 17.79 -21.11
CA HIS A 148 -8.74 17.25 -20.67
C HIS A 148 -8.84 16.57 -19.32
N SER A 149 -8.04 15.52 -19.11
CA SER A 149 -7.91 14.86 -17.81
C SER A 149 -6.78 15.48 -16.98
N PHE A 150 -6.92 15.45 -15.66
CA PHE A 150 -6.07 16.22 -14.74
C PHE A 150 -5.18 15.34 -13.85
N GLY A 151 -4.01 15.89 -13.55
CA GLY A 151 -2.96 15.36 -12.68
C GLY A 151 -2.87 16.06 -11.33
N ARG A 152 -1.65 16.03 -10.78
CA ARG A 152 -1.30 16.83 -9.60
C ARG A 152 -1.35 18.32 -9.95
N PRO A 153 -1.88 19.20 -9.07
CA PRO A 153 -1.93 20.64 -9.35
C PRO A 153 -0.57 21.30 -9.60
N SER A 154 0.52 20.70 -9.11
CA SER A 154 1.89 21.16 -9.34
C SER A 154 2.39 20.95 -10.77
N PHE A 155 1.73 20.09 -11.54
CA PHE A 155 2.02 19.93 -12.96
C PHE A 155 1.30 21.02 -13.75
N GLN A 156 1.97 21.72 -14.65
CA GLN A 156 1.33 22.71 -15.51
C GLN A 156 2.01 22.72 -16.88
N PHE A 157 1.21 22.46 -17.93
CA PHE A 157 1.66 22.64 -19.30
C PHE A 157 1.49 24.11 -19.72
N PRO A 158 2.44 24.73 -20.45
CA PRO A 158 2.33 26.14 -20.84
C PRO A 158 1.00 26.46 -21.54
N GLY A 159 0.32 27.52 -21.07
CA GLY A 159 -0.97 27.95 -21.64
C GLY A 159 -2.20 27.17 -21.13
N THR A 160 -2.04 26.23 -20.21
CA THR A 160 -3.13 25.38 -19.68
C THR A 160 -3.36 25.61 -18.18
N LYS A 161 -4.49 25.11 -17.66
CA LYS A 161 -4.85 25.16 -16.24
C LYS A 161 -3.92 24.25 -15.42
N PRO A 162 -3.68 24.55 -14.12
CA PRO A 162 -2.91 23.66 -13.25
C PRO A 162 -3.47 22.24 -13.20
N GLY A 163 -2.60 21.26 -13.40
CA GLY A 163 -2.90 19.83 -13.48
C GLY A 163 -3.40 19.36 -14.84
N GLU A 164 -3.74 20.24 -15.77
CA GLU A 164 -4.26 19.86 -17.09
C GLU A 164 -3.22 19.04 -17.87
N TYR A 165 -3.69 18.04 -18.64
CA TYR A 165 -2.87 16.99 -19.25
C TYR A 165 -2.04 16.14 -18.27
N GLY A 166 -2.34 16.21 -16.97
CA GLY A 166 -1.54 15.60 -15.93
C GLY A 166 -1.88 14.14 -15.59
N HIS A 167 -2.84 13.52 -16.29
CA HIS A 167 -3.30 12.17 -15.97
C HIS A 167 -2.56 11.12 -16.81
N PRO A 168 -1.65 10.32 -16.24
CA PRO A 168 -0.82 9.42 -17.04
C PRO A 168 -1.61 8.29 -17.73
N TYR A 169 -2.77 7.92 -17.19
CA TYR A 169 -3.59 6.80 -17.68
C TYR A 169 -4.86 7.25 -18.41
N CYS A 170 -4.81 8.37 -19.14
CA CYS A 170 -5.99 8.84 -19.86
C CYS A 170 -5.58 9.49 -21.18
N VAL A 171 -6.18 9.04 -22.29
CA VAL A 171 -5.94 9.67 -23.60
C VAL A 171 -6.28 11.15 -23.60
N MET A 172 -7.25 11.60 -22.80
CA MET A 172 -7.53 13.04 -22.62
C MET A 172 -6.41 13.83 -21.90
N SER A 173 -5.25 13.22 -21.67
CA SER A 173 -4.00 13.88 -21.26
C SER A 173 -2.87 13.72 -22.28
N ALA A 174 -3.17 13.24 -23.50
CA ALA A 174 -2.23 13.14 -24.59
C ALA A 174 -1.67 14.52 -24.95
N GLN A 175 -0.44 14.73 -24.52
CA GLN A 175 0.48 15.82 -24.83
C GLN A 175 1.73 15.58 -23.98
N VAL A 176 1.49 15.22 -22.72
CA VAL A 176 2.52 15.09 -21.67
C VAL A 176 2.24 13.93 -20.71
N TYR A 177 0.98 13.50 -20.51
CA TYR A 177 0.66 12.43 -19.56
C TYR A 177 1.24 12.68 -18.15
N GLY A 178 1.23 13.94 -17.72
CA GLY A 178 1.81 14.37 -16.44
C GLY A 178 3.33 14.50 -16.38
N ASP A 179 4.04 14.40 -17.50
CA ASP A 179 5.48 14.66 -17.57
C ASP A 179 5.87 15.37 -18.89
N ALA A 180 6.69 16.41 -18.80
CA ALA A 180 7.18 17.14 -19.96
C ALA A 180 8.08 16.28 -20.87
N GLY A 181 8.68 15.20 -20.35
CA GLY A 181 9.46 14.23 -21.12
C GLY A 181 8.63 13.09 -21.74
N GLY A 182 7.32 13.10 -21.51
CA GLY A 182 6.45 11.96 -21.79
C GLY A 182 6.44 10.98 -20.63
N GLY A 183 5.34 10.98 -19.87
CA GLY A 183 5.24 10.31 -18.58
C GLY A 183 5.40 8.78 -18.61
N PRO A 184 5.25 8.09 -17.46
CA PRO A 184 5.48 6.64 -17.34
C PRO A 184 4.51 5.75 -18.15
N ALA A 185 3.57 6.34 -18.88
CA ALA A 185 2.64 5.69 -19.79
C ALA A 185 2.82 6.18 -21.25
N PHE A 186 3.99 6.78 -21.57
CA PHE A 186 4.35 7.11 -22.94
C PHE A 186 4.40 5.84 -23.80
N PRO A 187 4.02 5.95 -25.07
CA PRO A 187 3.29 4.94 -25.82
C PRO A 187 4.13 3.72 -26.19
N VAL A 188 3.40 2.61 -26.35
CA VAL A 188 3.86 1.33 -26.87
C VAL A 188 4.58 1.48 -28.22
N PRO A 189 5.59 0.65 -28.50
CA PRO A 189 6.01 0.38 -29.86
C PRO A 189 4.80 -0.07 -30.71
N PRO A 190 4.67 0.41 -31.96
CA PRO A 190 3.53 0.06 -32.81
C PRO A 190 3.35 -1.46 -32.96
N ARG A 191 2.09 -1.92 -33.03
CA ARG A 191 1.78 -3.30 -33.43
C ARG A 191 2.49 -3.59 -34.76
N GLU A 192 3.25 -4.69 -34.81
CA GLU A 192 3.93 -5.16 -36.02
C GLU A 192 4.94 -4.16 -36.64
N ASN A 193 5.50 -3.24 -35.84
CA ASN A 193 6.39 -2.15 -36.30
C ASN A 193 5.76 -1.13 -37.27
N ALA A 194 4.44 -1.15 -37.44
CA ALA A 194 3.73 -0.22 -38.32
C ALA A 194 3.84 1.23 -37.78
N GLN A 195 4.70 2.04 -38.38
CA GLN A 195 5.11 3.36 -37.87
C GLN A 195 3.92 4.31 -37.60
N GLU A 196 2.81 4.09 -38.28
CA GLU A 196 1.56 4.83 -38.13
C GLU A 196 0.82 4.60 -36.79
N TYR A 197 1.13 3.52 -36.07
CA TYR A 197 0.59 3.25 -34.72
C TYR A 197 1.62 3.58 -33.64
N ARG A 198 2.68 4.32 -33.98
CA ARG A 198 3.55 4.92 -32.96
C ARG A 198 2.70 5.87 -32.15
N GLY A 199 2.78 5.78 -30.83
CA GLY A 199 1.93 6.64 -30.03
C GLY A 199 0.61 6.02 -29.61
N LEU A 200 0.47 4.71 -29.38
CA LEU A 200 -0.79 4.21 -28.82
C LEU A 200 -1.05 4.83 -27.45
N GLY A 201 -2.18 5.52 -27.33
CA GLY A 201 -2.59 6.20 -26.11
C GLY A 201 -3.25 5.23 -25.14
N PRO A 202 -3.23 5.52 -23.83
CA PRO A 202 -3.93 4.72 -22.83
C PRO A 202 -5.45 4.83 -23.02
N SER A 203 -6.22 3.93 -22.40
CA SER A 203 -7.68 4.03 -22.37
C SER A 203 -8.17 5.30 -21.66
N LEU A 204 -9.43 5.70 -21.92
CA LEU A 204 -10.11 6.75 -21.14
C LEU A 204 -10.17 6.38 -19.66
N ASN A 205 -9.95 7.37 -18.78
CA ASN A 205 -10.14 7.18 -17.33
C ASN A 205 -11.58 6.75 -17.00
N ALA A 206 -11.72 5.95 -15.94
CA ALA A 206 -13.01 5.35 -15.60
C ALA A 206 -14.07 6.37 -15.19
N THR A 207 -13.72 7.51 -14.61
CA THR A 207 -14.71 8.57 -14.30
C THR A 207 -15.35 9.11 -15.57
N THR A 208 -14.54 9.43 -16.59
CA THR A 208 -15.03 9.96 -17.86
C THR A 208 -15.85 8.92 -18.61
N ALA A 209 -15.40 7.66 -18.65
CA ALA A 209 -16.15 6.58 -19.28
C ALA A 209 -17.46 6.28 -18.54
N LEU A 210 -17.46 6.29 -17.20
CA LEU A 210 -18.65 6.10 -16.37
C LEU A 210 -19.67 7.22 -16.58
N GLY A 211 -19.22 8.47 -16.68
CA GLY A 211 -20.09 9.63 -16.95
C GLY A 211 -20.87 9.52 -18.27
N ARG A 212 -20.38 8.73 -19.23
CA ARG A 212 -21.08 8.41 -20.49
C ARG A 212 -21.84 7.09 -20.46
N GLY A 213 -21.78 6.34 -19.35
CA GLY A 213 -22.36 5.01 -19.24
C GLY A 213 -21.66 3.97 -20.12
N TRP A 214 -20.37 4.16 -20.41
CA TRP A 214 -19.57 3.27 -21.26
C TRP A 214 -18.92 2.12 -20.49
N ILE A 215 -18.91 2.20 -19.17
CA ILE A 215 -18.48 1.13 -18.27
C ILE A 215 -19.56 0.84 -17.25
N ASP A 216 -19.49 -0.33 -16.62
CA ASP A 216 -20.21 -0.59 -15.39
C ASP A 216 -19.36 -0.25 -14.16
N ALA A 217 -20.03 0.20 -13.12
CA ALA A 217 -19.41 0.46 -11.84
C ALA A 217 -20.37 0.07 -10.72
N TYR A 218 -19.82 -0.38 -9.59
CA TYR A 218 -20.60 -0.48 -8.37
C TYR A 218 -20.68 0.90 -7.71
N ASP A 219 -21.89 1.43 -7.55
CA ASP A 219 -22.11 2.67 -6.79
C ASP A 219 -22.08 2.39 -5.28
N TYR A 220 -21.05 2.88 -4.60
CA TYR A 220 -20.86 2.72 -3.16
C TYR A 220 -21.04 4.07 -2.43
N PRO A 221 -22.20 4.35 -1.83
CA PRO A 221 -22.40 5.55 -1.02
C PRO A 221 -21.63 5.43 0.30
N LEU A 222 -20.88 6.46 0.70
CA LEU A 222 -20.14 6.47 1.96
C LEU A 222 -21.01 6.80 3.17
N ASP A 223 -22.10 7.53 2.96
CA ASP A 223 -22.98 7.94 4.06
C ASP A 223 -23.69 6.73 4.67
N GLY A 224 -23.47 6.52 5.98
CA GLY A 224 -23.99 5.36 6.73
C GLY A 224 -23.50 4.00 6.24
N ALA A 225 -22.50 3.94 5.36
CA ALA A 225 -22.00 2.67 4.83
C ALA A 225 -21.17 1.92 5.88
N GLU A 226 -21.21 0.59 5.78
CA GLU A 226 -20.26 -0.30 6.44
C GLU A 226 -19.14 -0.68 5.48
N MET A 227 -17.98 -1.02 6.04
CA MET A 227 -16.87 -1.54 5.26
C MET A 227 -17.30 -2.69 4.34
N ARG A 228 -16.77 -2.71 3.11
CA ARG A 228 -17.12 -3.72 2.11
C ARG A 228 -15.96 -4.10 1.19
N GLN A 229 -15.96 -5.37 0.78
CA GLN A 229 -15.05 -5.92 -0.22
C GLN A 229 -15.70 -5.92 -1.61
N PHE A 230 -14.89 -5.64 -2.63
CA PHE A 230 -15.26 -5.59 -4.04
C PHE A 230 -14.24 -6.38 -4.86
N VAL A 231 -14.73 -7.13 -5.84
CA VAL A 231 -13.92 -7.66 -6.94
C VAL A 231 -14.15 -6.74 -8.12
N VAL A 232 -13.07 -6.20 -8.69
CA VAL A 232 -13.08 -5.26 -9.81
C VAL A 232 -12.33 -5.88 -10.97
N ARG A 233 -12.94 -5.96 -12.14
CA ARG A 233 -12.28 -6.48 -13.34
C ARG A 233 -11.47 -5.40 -14.04
N SER A 234 -10.43 -5.82 -14.75
CA SER A 234 -9.58 -4.96 -15.55
C SER A 234 -10.40 -4.24 -16.63
N ARG A 235 -10.11 -2.96 -16.87
CA ARG A 235 -10.78 -2.16 -17.91
C ARG A 235 -10.61 -2.72 -19.32
N SER A 236 -9.52 -3.45 -19.57
CA SER A 236 -9.26 -4.09 -20.87
C SER A 236 -10.11 -5.35 -21.08
N TRP A 237 -10.71 -5.91 -20.03
CA TRP A 237 -11.34 -7.23 -20.03
C TRP A 237 -12.84 -7.17 -19.78
N GLY A 238 -13.61 -7.67 -20.76
CA GLY A 238 -15.07 -7.64 -20.73
C GLY A 238 -15.65 -6.24 -20.96
N GLY A 239 -16.59 -6.12 -21.90
CA GLY A 239 -17.48 -4.95 -22.01
C GLY A 239 -18.41 -4.85 -20.78
N ARG A 240 -19.40 -3.98 -20.79
CA ARG A 240 -20.37 -3.87 -19.68
C ARG A 240 -21.10 -5.20 -19.48
N SER A 241 -21.19 -5.68 -18.24
CA SER A 241 -21.83 -6.97 -17.95
C SER A 241 -22.32 -7.03 -16.52
N THR A 242 -23.58 -7.43 -16.34
CA THR A 242 -24.16 -7.72 -15.02
C THR A 242 -23.71 -9.06 -14.44
N ASP A 243 -23.16 -9.93 -15.28
CA ASP A 243 -22.78 -11.30 -14.91
C ASP A 243 -21.29 -11.40 -14.53
N GLN A 244 -20.56 -10.29 -14.63
CA GLN A 244 -19.13 -10.19 -14.32
C GLN A 244 -18.89 -9.15 -13.21
N PRO A 245 -17.78 -9.26 -12.46
CA PRO A 245 -17.38 -8.22 -11.49
C PRO A 245 -17.23 -6.86 -12.19
N PRO A 246 -17.72 -5.74 -11.63
CA PRO A 246 -17.74 -4.44 -12.32
C PRO A 246 -16.34 -3.95 -12.72
N GLN A 247 -16.25 -3.09 -13.74
CA GLN A 247 -14.97 -2.48 -14.17
C GLN A 247 -14.47 -1.38 -13.22
N ALA A 248 -15.34 -0.85 -12.36
CA ALA A 248 -14.98 0.16 -11.38
C ALA A 248 -15.84 0.13 -10.12
N VAL A 249 -15.38 0.83 -9.08
CA VAL A 249 -16.19 1.19 -7.91
C VAL A 249 -16.31 2.71 -7.86
N ASN A 250 -17.54 3.22 -7.87
CA ASN A 250 -17.84 4.65 -7.75
C ASN A 250 -18.20 4.97 -6.29
N ILE A 251 -17.22 5.46 -5.55
CA ILE A 251 -17.35 5.83 -4.14
C ILE A 251 -17.94 7.24 -4.06
N ARG A 252 -19.13 7.40 -3.49
CA ARG A 252 -19.85 8.68 -3.39
C ARG A 252 -19.80 9.23 -1.97
N ALA A 253 -19.18 10.39 -1.80
CA ALA A 253 -19.15 11.10 -0.52
C ALA A 253 -20.47 11.82 -0.25
N ALA A 254 -20.75 12.10 1.03
CA ALA A 254 -21.98 12.74 1.47
C ALA A 254 -22.16 14.17 0.94
N ASP A 255 -21.05 14.87 0.64
CA ASP A 255 -21.03 16.21 0.05
C ASP A 255 -21.25 16.20 -1.48
N GLY A 256 -21.55 15.03 -2.05
CA GLY A 256 -21.77 14.85 -3.47
C GLY A 256 -20.52 14.63 -4.30
N GLN A 257 -19.31 14.70 -3.72
CA GLN A 257 -18.08 14.33 -4.43
C GLN A 257 -18.07 12.83 -4.76
N ASN A 258 -17.31 12.44 -5.78
CA ASN A 258 -17.13 11.02 -6.09
C ASN A 258 -15.71 10.63 -6.50
N TYR A 259 -15.36 9.40 -6.16
CA TYR A 259 -14.07 8.78 -6.45
C TYR A 259 -14.31 7.49 -7.20
N VAL A 260 -13.81 7.39 -8.44
CA VAL A 260 -13.95 6.19 -9.26
C VAL A 260 -12.64 5.43 -9.24
N VAL A 261 -12.71 4.20 -8.75
CA VAL A 261 -11.57 3.29 -8.59
C VAL A 261 -11.61 2.27 -9.73
N GLU A 262 -10.56 2.21 -10.54
CA GLU A 262 -10.45 1.30 -11.67
C GLU A 262 -9.19 0.45 -11.59
N TYR A 263 -9.25 -0.74 -12.17
CA TYR A 263 -8.10 -1.63 -12.33
C TYR A 263 -7.65 -1.66 -13.79
N ARG A 264 -6.34 -1.52 -14.01
CA ARG A 264 -5.72 -1.64 -15.32
C ARG A 264 -4.59 -2.64 -15.31
N GLU A 265 -4.44 -3.28 -16.46
CA GLU A 265 -3.37 -4.22 -16.76
C GLU A 265 -2.62 -3.73 -18.00
N ASP A 266 -1.39 -4.21 -18.17
CA ASP A 266 -0.56 -3.96 -19.35
C ASP A 266 -1.09 -4.76 -20.58
N ALA A 267 -2.29 -4.41 -21.04
CA ALA A 267 -3.03 -5.16 -22.05
C ALA A 267 -3.90 -4.27 -22.95
N ASP A 268 -4.18 -4.74 -24.17
CA ASP A 268 -4.99 -4.06 -25.18
C ASP A 268 -4.47 -2.66 -25.58
N TRP A 269 -5.19 -1.58 -25.24
CA TRP A 269 -4.78 -0.18 -25.46
C TRP A 269 -4.03 0.41 -24.27
N ASP A 270 -3.99 -0.30 -23.14
CA ASP A 270 -3.21 0.06 -21.96
C ASP A 270 -1.84 -0.64 -21.92
N VAL A 271 -1.44 -1.28 -23.03
CA VAL A 271 -0.07 -1.83 -23.18
C VAL A 271 0.95 -0.69 -23.02
N GLY A 272 2.16 -0.99 -22.57
CA GLY A 272 3.25 -0.04 -22.33
C GLY A 272 3.16 0.68 -20.98
N GLN A 273 2.13 0.43 -20.18
CA GLN A 273 1.96 1.03 -18.85
C GLN A 273 2.83 0.35 -17.76
N GLY A 274 3.54 -0.70 -18.13
CA GLY A 274 4.57 -1.36 -17.33
C GLY A 274 4.00 -2.43 -16.41
N SER A 275 3.30 -2.04 -15.35
CA SER A 275 2.72 -2.98 -14.38
C SER A 275 1.24 -2.75 -14.17
N PRO A 276 0.47 -3.80 -13.81
CA PRO A 276 -0.91 -3.63 -13.38
C PRO A 276 -1.00 -2.57 -12.27
N VAL A 277 -2.12 -1.86 -12.25
CA VAL A 277 -2.30 -0.72 -11.36
C VAL A 277 -3.76 -0.52 -11.00
N LEU A 278 -4.00 -0.18 -9.73
CA LEU A 278 -5.26 0.38 -9.29
C LEU A 278 -5.16 1.91 -9.33
N ILE A 279 -6.10 2.54 -10.01
CA ILE A 279 -6.14 3.99 -10.22
C ILE A 279 -7.32 4.55 -9.45
N VAL A 280 -7.07 5.60 -8.67
CA VAL A 280 -8.13 6.34 -7.98
C VAL A 280 -8.31 7.69 -8.64
N ASN A 281 -9.46 7.90 -9.26
CA ASN A 281 -9.84 9.13 -9.94
C ASN A 281 -10.84 9.92 -9.09
N HIS A 282 -10.60 11.21 -8.88
CA HIS A 282 -11.58 12.12 -8.30
C HIS A 282 -12.39 12.74 -9.45
N GLY A 283 -13.71 12.51 -9.46
CA GLY A 283 -14.63 13.05 -10.45
C GLY A 283 -15.23 14.38 -10.03
N ARG A 284 -16.52 14.39 -9.71
CA ARG A 284 -17.25 15.56 -9.21
C ARG A 284 -16.56 16.13 -7.98
N GLY A 285 -16.34 17.45 -7.98
CA GLY A 285 -15.62 18.17 -6.94
C GLY A 285 -14.10 18.23 -7.12
N SER A 286 -13.55 17.51 -8.10
CA SER A 286 -12.13 17.55 -8.43
C SER A 286 -11.70 18.86 -9.10
N THR A 287 -10.40 19.11 -9.18
CA THR A 287 -9.83 20.25 -9.93
C THR A 287 -10.27 20.23 -11.39
N GLY A 288 -10.28 19.04 -12.01
CA GLY A 288 -10.75 18.86 -13.37
C GLY A 288 -12.24 19.15 -13.55
N ASP A 289 -13.09 18.71 -12.61
CA ASP A 289 -14.52 19.05 -12.63
C ASP A 289 -14.76 20.55 -12.38
N GLN A 290 -14.01 21.19 -11.49
CA GLN A 290 -14.07 22.65 -11.32
C GLN A 290 -13.64 23.41 -12.58
N ALA A 291 -12.63 22.90 -13.28
CA ALA A 291 -12.15 23.46 -14.53
C ALA A 291 -13.12 23.26 -15.69
N TYR A 292 -13.83 22.13 -15.73
CA TYR A 292 -14.77 21.73 -16.79
C TYR A 292 -16.05 21.11 -16.20
N PRO A 293 -16.93 21.92 -15.56
CA PRO A 293 -18.09 21.40 -14.85
C PRO A 293 -19.02 20.60 -15.75
N GLY A 294 -19.49 19.45 -15.27
CA GLY A 294 -20.49 18.63 -15.96
C GLY A 294 -19.99 17.83 -17.17
N THR A 295 -18.69 17.86 -17.45
CA THR A 295 -18.08 17.11 -18.57
C THR A 295 -17.65 15.68 -18.20
N GLY A 296 -17.75 15.31 -16.92
CA GLY A 296 -17.23 14.03 -16.42
C GLY A 296 -15.69 13.99 -16.37
N THR A 297 -15.06 15.16 -16.29
CA THR A 297 -13.60 15.28 -16.17
C THR A 297 -13.12 14.76 -14.82
N ALA A 298 -11.96 14.09 -14.84
CA ALA A 298 -11.35 13.50 -13.67
C ALA A 298 -10.02 14.15 -13.32
N THR A 299 -9.67 14.09 -12.05
CA THR A 299 -8.31 14.33 -11.54
C THR A 299 -7.79 13.06 -10.90
N ILE A 300 -6.66 12.54 -11.36
CA ILE A 300 -6.01 11.39 -10.73
C ILE A 300 -5.56 11.74 -9.30
N ARG A 301 -5.82 10.84 -8.35
CA ARG A 301 -5.44 11.03 -6.94
C ARG A 301 -4.35 10.07 -6.49
N ALA A 302 -4.43 8.82 -6.92
CA ALA A 302 -3.48 7.80 -6.51
C ALA A 302 -3.32 6.70 -7.54
N LEU A 303 -2.17 6.05 -7.45
CA LEU A 303 -1.78 4.87 -8.18
C LEU A 303 -1.25 3.85 -7.18
N LEU A 304 -1.86 2.67 -7.12
CA LEU A 304 -1.36 1.57 -6.32
C LEU A 304 -0.86 0.50 -7.30
N ARG A 305 0.47 0.40 -7.42
CA ARG A 305 1.14 -0.42 -8.44
C ARG A 305 1.49 -1.79 -7.91
N PHE A 306 1.34 -2.80 -8.76
CA PHE A 306 1.75 -4.17 -8.46
C PHE A 306 3.24 -4.40 -8.80
N PRO A 307 3.94 -5.30 -8.07
CA PRO A 307 3.50 -5.96 -6.83
C PRO A 307 3.49 -4.99 -5.63
N ILE A 308 2.58 -5.20 -4.68
CA ILE A 308 2.52 -4.40 -3.46
C ILE A 308 3.25 -5.03 -2.28
N THR A 309 3.67 -4.18 -1.34
CA THR A 309 3.94 -4.63 0.03
C THR A 309 2.63 -4.60 0.81
N LEU A 310 2.12 -5.77 1.22
CA LEU A 310 0.84 -5.88 1.93
C LEU A 310 0.94 -5.12 3.26
N GLY A 311 0.01 -4.19 3.50
CA GLY A 311 0.01 -3.32 4.69
C GLY A 311 0.96 -2.12 4.58
N GLY A 312 1.79 -2.06 3.54
CA GLY A 312 2.66 -0.92 3.27
C GLY A 312 1.92 0.25 2.60
N ILE A 313 2.60 1.41 2.54
CA ILE A 313 2.08 2.68 1.99
C ILE A 313 1.58 2.54 0.54
N GLY A 314 2.14 1.61 -0.25
CA GLY A 314 1.71 1.34 -1.63
C GLY A 314 0.44 0.48 -1.77
N SER A 315 -0.06 -0.12 -0.68
CA SER A 315 -1.24 -1.02 -0.69
C SER A 315 -2.53 -0.35 -0.23
N VAL A 316 -2.45 0.87 0.30
CA VAL A 316 -3.57 1.61 0.88
C VAL A 316 -3.63 3.02 0.31
N TYR A 317 -4.82 3.44 -0.12
CA TYR A 317 -5.14 4.83 -0.39
C TYR A 317 -6.02 5.40 0.72
N GLN A 318 -5.67 6.58 1.22
CA GLN A 318 -6.47 7.32 2.20
C GLN A 318 -7.13 8.51 1.50
N GLY A 319 -8.44 8.41 1.29
CA GLY A 319 -9.27 9.48 0.74
C GLY A 319 -9.91 10.35 1.84
N PRO A 320 -10.64 11.40 1.44
CA PRO A 320 -11.42 12.19 2.38
C PRO A 320 -12.62 11.38 2.88
N GLY A 321 -12.57 10.91 4.12
CA GLY A 321 -13.66 10.16 4.76
C GLY A 321 -13.76 8.70 4.32
N PHE A 322 -12.77 8.16 3.61
CA PHE A 322 -12.70 6.74 3.25
C PHE A 322 -11.28 6.28 3.02
N SER A 323 -11.08 4.96 2.98
CA SER A 323 -9.83 4.33 2.57
C SER A 323 -10.09 3.18 1.62
N ILE A 324 -9.12 2.90 0.76
CA ILE A 324 -9.12 1.73 -0.12
C ILE A 324 -7.89 0.91 0.24
N GLN A 325 -8.06 -0.37 0.47
CA GLN A 325 -6.99 -1.34 0.67
C GLN A 325 -7.06 -2.39 -0.44
N MET A 326 -5.94 -2.66 -1.10
CA MET A 326 -5.85 -3.79 -2.03
C MET A 326 -5.58 -5.07 -1.25
N LEU A 327 -6.35 -6.13 -1.53
CA LEU A 327 -6.23 -7.41 -0.84
C LEU A 327 -5.54 -8.45 -1.72
N ASN A 328 -5.99 -8.57 -2.97
CA ASN A 328 -5.48 -9.55 -3.90
C ASN A 328 -5.63 -9.11 -5.36
N ALA A 329 -4.89 -9.73 -6.26
CA ALA A 329 -5.09 -9.68 -7.70
C ALA A 329 -5.19 -11.11 -8.23
N SER A 330 -5.91 -11.31 -9.33
CA SER A 330 -5.94 -12.58 -10.06
C SER A 330 -5.69 -12.28 -11.52
N SER A 331 -4.50 -12.68 -11.98
CA SER A 331 -4.10 -12.59 -13.39
C SER A 331 -4.92 -13.54 -14.28
N ALA A 332 -5.30 -14.71 -13.76
CA ALA A 332 -6.14 -15.68 -14.49
C ALA A 332 -7.57 -15.17 -14.74
N HIS A 333 -8.09 -14.34 -13.83
CA HIS A 333 -9.44 -13.78 -13.91
C HIS A 333 -9.46 -12.30 -14.30
N HIS A 334 -8.31 -11.66 -14.53
CA HIS A 334 -8.20 -10.23 -14.81
C HIS A 334 -8.91 -9.35 -13.78
N THR A 335 -8.77 -9.67 -12.49
CA THR A 335 -9.47 -8.98 -11.41
C THR A 335 -8.56 -8.55 -10.28
N VAL A 336 -8.94 -7.50 -9.57
CA VAL A 336 -8.39 -7.11 -8.27
C VAL A 336 -9.49 -7.17 -7.22
N THR A 337 -9.14 -7.68 -6.05
CA THR A 337 -9.99 -7.61 -4.86
C THR A 337 -9.53 -6.45 -4.00
N LEU A 338 -10.43 -5.51 -3.75
CA LEU A 338 -10.19 -4.35 -2.92
C LEU A 338 -11.22 -4.26 -1.80
N LYS A 339 -10.88 -3.55 -0.74
CA LYS A 339 -11.73 -3.30 0.41
C LYS A 339 -11.84 -1.80 0.63
N VAL A 340 -13.07 -1.31 0.73
CA VAL A 340 -13.34 0.10 0.98
C VAL A 340 -13.84 0.25 2.41
N TYR A 341 -13.19 1.15 3.15
CA TYR A 341 -13.53 1.49 4.53
C TYR A 341 -14.11 2.90 4.56
N PRO A 342 -15.27 3.12 5.20
CA PRO A 342 -15.64 4.44 5.69
C PRO A 342 -14.62 4.91 6.72
N GLY A 343 -14.14 6.14 6.60
CA GLY A 343 -13.09 6.70 7.45
C GLY A 343 -11.67 6.24 7.08
N ARG A 344 -10.76 6.30 8.06
CA ARG A 344 -9.35 5.96 7.88
C ARG A 344 -9.08 4.53 8.31
N VAL A 345 -8.31 3.79 7.51
CA VAL A 345 -7.67 2.55 7.99
C VAL A 345 -6.53 2.95 8.93
N PRO A 346 -6.47 2.43 10.16
CA PRO A 346 -5.34 2.67 11.06
C PRO A 346 -4.04 2.22 10.39
N PHE A 347 -3.04 3.11 10.32
CA PHE A 347 -1.74 2.85 9.69
C PHE A 347 -0.82 1.90 10.49
N ASN A 348 -1.37 1.05 11.37
CA ASN A 348 -0.62 0.03 12.09
C ASN A 348 -0.81 -1.35 11.46
N LEU A 349 -0.74 -1.42 10.12
CA LEU A 349 -0.63 -2.68 9.38
C LEU A 349 0.83 -3.09 9.17
N ASN A 350 1.75 -2.62 10.03
CA ASN A 350 3.04 -3.28 10.15
C ASN A 350 2.73 -4.73 10.50
N PHE A 351 2.99 -5.62 9.56
CA PHE A 351 2.88 -7.04 9.81
C PHE A 351 3.67 -7.37 11.06
N MET A 352 2.97 -7.84 12.07
CA MET A 352 3.56 -8.24 13.33
C MET A 352 3.64 -9.75 13.35
N LEU A 353 4.86 -10.25 13.53
CA LEU A 353 5.11 -11.64 13.82
C LEU A 353 4.90 -11.86 15.32
N ASP A 354 3.72 -12.34 15.68
CA ASP A 354 3.42 -12.68 17.07
C ASP A 354 4.23 -13.90 17.47
N HIS A 355 4.84 -13.88 18.65
CA HIS A 355 5.60 -15.01 19.17
C HIS A 355 5.47 -15.15 20.67
N ARG A 356 5.59 -16.39 21.14
CA ARG A 356 5.65 -16.75 22.56
C ARG A 356 6.47 -18.02 22.76
N ILE A 357 6.98 -18.20 23.96
CA ILE A 357 7.67 -19.43 24.37
C ILE A 357 6.97 -20.06 25.57
N ASP A 358 6.65 -21.34 25.45
CA ASP A 358 5.97 -22.12 26.48
C ASP A 358 6.92 -23.23 26.97
N VAL A 359 6.94 -23.49 28.29
CA VAL A 359 7.67 -24.64 28.86
C VAL A 359 6.75 -25.85 28.83
N MET A 360 7.14 -26.88 28.07
CA MET A 360 6.36 -28.10 27.92
C MET A 360 6.62 -29.09 29.05
N GLU A 361 7.89 -29.26 29.42
CA GLU A 361 8.31 -30.22 30.43
C GLU A 361 9.53 -29.68 31.19
N GLU A 362 9.54 -29.87 32.50
CA GLU A 362 10.72 -29.72 33.34
C GLU A 362 11.09 -31.07 33.95
N ARG A 363 12.35 -31.47 33.80
CA ARG A 363 12.88 -32.71 34.39
C ARG A 363 14.10 -32.42 35.23
N LEU A 364 14.11 -32.94 36.45
CA LEU A 364 15.28 -32.90 37.32
C LEU A 364 16.35 -33.87 36.79
N LEU A 365 17.55 -33.35 36.52
CA LEU A 365 18.69 -34.14 36.07
C LEU A 365 19.57 -34.59 37.23
N GLU A 366 19.93 -33.65 38.11
CA GLU A 366 20.77 -33.91 39.27
C GLU A 366 20.52 -32.88 40.37
N ASN A 367 20.87 -33.26 41.59
CA ASN A 367 21.07 -32.34 42.70
C ASN A 367 22.56 -32.32 43.01
N GLY A 368 23.08 -31.15 43.37
CA GLY A 368 24.48 -31.01 43.75
C GLY A 368 24.68 -29.81 44.65
N GLU A 369 25.94 -29.52 44.90
CA GLU A 369 26.37 -28.36 45.68
C GLU A 369 27.45 -27.62 44.91
N VAL A 370 27.50 -26.31 45.06
CA VAL A 370 28.52 -25.44 44.48
C VAL A 370 29.09 -24.55 45.57
N GLN A 371 30.41 -24.40 45.61
CA GLN A 371 31.06 -23.40 46.46
C GLN A 371 31.23 -22.12 45.64
N PHE A 372 30.68 -21.01 46.12
CA PHE A 372 31.02 -19.68 45.60
C PHE A 372 32.18 -19.10 46.41
N ALA A 373 33.23 -18.67 45.73
CA ALA A 373 34.36 -17.98 46.36
C ALA A 373 34.02 -16.50 46.65
N PRO A 374 34.68 -15.86 47.64
CA PRO A 374 34.44 -14.45 47.93
C PRO A 374 34.64 -13.57 46.69
N GLY A 375 33.60 -12.82 46.31
CA GLY A 375 33.64 -11.91 45.16
C GLY A 375 33.58 -12.59 43.78
N GLU A 376 33.39 -13.91 43.70
CA GLU A 376 33.29 -14.63 42.41
C GLU A 376 32.10 -14.16 41.57
N ARG A 377 30.96 -13.92 42.22
CA ARG A 377 29.76 -13.36 41.59
C ARG A 377 29.21 -12.25 42.48
N GLN A 378 28.84 -11.13 41.85
CA GLN A 378 28.28 -9.99 42.57
C GLN A 378 27.00 -10.38 43.29
N CYS A 379 26.94 -10.03 44.57
CA CYS A 379 25.82 -10.33 45.46
C CYS A 379 25.45 -11.80 45.63
N VAL A 380 26.33 -12.74 45.25
CA VAL A 380 26.23 -14.13 45.69
C VAL A 380 27.08 -14.28 46.94
N GLU A 381 26.47 -14.68 48.05
CA GLU A 381 27.18 -14.87 49.31
C GLU A 381 28.13 -16.08 49.22
N GLU A 382 29.35 -15.91 49.74
CA GLU A 382 30.33 -16.99 49.87
C GLU A 382 29.72 -18.16 50.65
N GLY A 383 29.93 -19.38 50.14
CA GLY A 383 29.44 -20.57 50.80
C GLY A 383 29.11 -21.70 49.84
N VAL A 384 28.80 -22.85 50.43
CA VAL A 384 28.28 -24.02 49.71
C VAL A 384 26.77 -23.87 49.57
N TRP A 385 26.29 -23.83 48.33
CA TRP A 385 24.87 -23.73 48.00
C TRP A 385 24.39 -24.98 47.27
N PRO A 386 23.33 -25.65 47.75
CA PRO A 386 22.73 -26.73 47.01
C PRO A 386 22.02 -26.20 45.77
N TYR A 387 22.01 -26.98 44.70
CA TYR A 387 21.30 -26.66 43.47
C TYR A 387 20.54 -27.86 42.93
N ARG A 388 19.55 -27.56 42.10
CA ARG A 388 18.82 -28.51 41.25
C ARG A 388 19.12 -28.18 39.79
N LYS A 389 19.71 -29.12 39.06
CA LYS A 389 19.89 -28.98 37.60
C LYS A 389 18.66 -29.51 36.89
N ILE A 390 18.03 -28.65 36.11
CA ILE A 390 16.75 -28.93 35.45
C ILE A 390 16.95 -28.84 33.94
N SER A 391 16.49 -29.85 33.21
CA SER A 391 16.27 -29.78 31.76
C SER A 391 14.87 -29.28 31.46
N ARG A 392 14.74 -28.41 30.47
CA ARG A 392 13.50 -27.77 30.03
C ARG A 392 13.27 -28.02 28.54
N ALA A 393 12.22 -28.77 28.25
CA ALA A 393 11.67 -28.83 26.90
C ALA A 393 10.74 -27.62 26.73
N GLN A 394 10.98 -26.83 25.69
CA GLN A 394 10.29 -25.59 25.37
C GLN A 394 9.78 -25.63 23.93
N VAL A 395 8.66 -24.94 23.71
CA VAL A 395 8.14 -24.67 22.38
C VAL A 395 8.03 -23.17 22.17
N ALA A 396 8.70 -22.66 21.16
CA ALA A 396 8.49 -21.31 20.66
C ALA A 396 7.44 -21.36 19.55
N THR A 397 6.34 -20.63 19.72
CA THR A 397 5.26 -20.54 18.74
C THR A 397 5.29 -19.16 18.10
N PHE A 398 5.38 -19.13 16.78
CA PHE A 398 5.34 -17.94 15.95
C PHE A 398 4.07 -17.97 15.10
N GLU A 399 3.29 -16.90 15.12
CA GLU A 399 2.08 -16.74 14.33
C GLU A 399 2.20 -15.53 13.41
N ALA A 400 1.92 -15.77 12.14
CA ALA A 400 1.94 -14.79 11.07
C ALA A 400 0.52 -14.57 10.53
N PRO A 401 -0.44 -14.04 11.32
CA PRO A 401 -1.77 -13.73 10.80
C PRO A 401 -1.73 -12.47 9.95
N TYR A 402 -2.47 -12.45 8.85
CA TYR A 402 -2.75 -11.23 8.11
C TYR A 402 -4.27 -11.03 8.01
N PRO A 403 -4.85 -10.02 8.70
CA PRO A 403 -6.28 -9.94 8.99
C PRO A 403 -7.22 -9.71 7.77
N PHE A 404 -6.72 -9.80 6.53
CA PHE A 404 -7.43 -9.33 5.35
C PHE A 404 -7.29 -10.20 4.09
N THR A 405 -6.87 -11.45 4.22
CA THR A 405 -6.70 -12.34 3.08
C THR A 405 -7.80 -13.38 2.97
N ASP A 406 -8.77 -13.02 2.15
CA ASP A 406 -9.45 -13.95 1.26
C ASP A 406 -9.05 -13.49 -0.16
N PRO A 407 -8.13 -14.20 -0.87
CA PRO A 407 -7.91 -15.65 -0.89
C PRO A 407 -6.62 -16.16 -0.20
N GLU A 408 -6.22 -17.42 -0.48
CA GLU A 408 -5.12 -18.20 0.12
C GLU A 408 -3.78 -17.44 0.18
N ILE A 409 -3.19 -17.38 1.39
CA ILE A 409 -1.82 -16.89 1.61
C ILE A 409 -0.84 -18.04 1.54
N PHE A 410 0.26 -17.83 0.83
CA PHE A 410 1.43 -18.71 0.89
C PHE A 410 2.44 -18.14 1.89
N ALA A 411 2.75 -18.91 2.93
CA ALA A 411 3.79 -18.56 3.90
C ALA A 411 5.08 -19.31 3.60
N THR A 412 6.20 -18.60 3.56
CA THR A 412 7.54 -19.18 3.52
C THR A 412 8.25 -18.82 4.81
N TRP A 413 8.63 -19.83 5.60
CA TRP A 413 9.35 -19.65 6.85
C TRP A 413 10.85 -19.91 6.65
N SER A 414 11.68 -19.23 7.43
CA SER A 414 13.09 -19.56 7.60
C SER A 414 13.52 -19.47 9.06
N VAL A 415 14.50 -20.28 9.43
CA VAL A 415 15.09 -20.29 10.78
C VAL A 415 16.60 -20.22 10.63
N GLY A 416 17.23 -19.21 11.22
CA GLY A 416 18.67 -18.96 11.09
C GLY A 416 19.11 -18.74 9.64
N GLY A 417 18.22 -18.21 8.79
CA GLY A 417 18.46 -18.03 7.35
C GLY A 417 18.21 -19.25 6.48
N GLU A 418 17.91 -20.43 7.05
CA GLU A 418 17.57 -21.63 6.29
C GLU A 418 16.06 -21.71 6.03
N SER A 419 15.65 -21.82 4.76
CA SER A 419 14.24 -21.91 4.38
C SER A 419 13.65 -23.29 4.67
N LEU A 420 12.44 -23.32 5.23
CA LEU A 420 11.73 -24.55 5.58
C LEU A 420 10.87 -25.03 4.40
N ASN A 421 11.17 -26.23 3.89
CA ASN A 421 10.54 -26.78 2.67
C ASN A 421 9.38 -27.76 2.95
N GLY A 422 8.93 -27.91 4.19
CA GLY A 422 7.88 -28.87 4.56
C GLY A 422 7.06 -28.43 5.76
N THR A 423 5.96 -29.14 6.05
CA THR A 423 5.09 -28.85 7.21
C THR A 423 5.69 -29.30 8.54
N GLY A 424 6.83 -29.96 8.52
CA GLY A 424 7.57 -30.31 9.73
C GLY A 424 8.92 -30.94 9.39
N GLY A 425 9.82 -30.94 10.38
CA GLY A 425 11.16 -31.46 10.20
C GLY A 425 12.07 -31.14 11.38
N THR A 426 13.37 -31.17 11.12
CA THR A 426 14.41 -30.87 12.10
C THR A 426 15.50 -30.07 11.44
N ILE A 427 15.99 -29.05 12.14
CA ILE A 427 17.06 -28.15 11.72
C ILE A 427 18.23 -28.39 12.64
N THR A 428 19.41 -28.55 12.07
CA THR A 428 20.64 -28.77 12.83
C THR A 428 21.66 -27.72 12.42
N ARG A 429 22.11 -26.89 13.36
CA ARG A 429 23.01 -25.76 13.09
C ARG A 429 24.08 -25.62 14.14
N LYS A 430 25.24 -25.08 13.74
CA LYS A 430 26.24 -24.63 14.72
C LYS A 430 25.78 -23.31 15.32
N SER A 431 25.61 -23.28 16.63
CA SER A 431 25.13 -22.11 17.36
C SER A 431 26.09 -21.79 18.50
N LYS A 432 26.22 -20.50 18.81
CA LYS A 432 26.81 -20.08 20.07
C LYS A 432 25.82 -20.40 21.17
N VAL A 433 26.18 -21.29 22.08
CA VAL A 433 25.34 -21.72 23.20
C VAL A 433 25.91 -21.17 24.51
N LYS A 434 25.04 -20.73 25.42
CA LYS A 434 25.38 -20.45 26.81
C LYS A 434 25.23 -21.75 27.59
N VAL A 435 26.34 -22.33 28.00
CA VAL A 435 26.39 -23.58 28.76
C VAL A 435 26.03 -23.28 30.21
N ALA A 436 25.01 -23.93 30.72
CA ALA A 436 24.60 -23.74 32.10
C ALA A 436 25.68 -24.30 33.05
N THR A 437 26.05 -23.53 34.06
CA THR A 437 27.01 -23.94 35.08
C THR A 437 26.46 -23.74 36.49
N PRO A 438 26.84 -24.61 37.45
CA PRO A 438 26.37 -24.50 38.81
C PRO A 438 26.95 -23.30 39.56
N ASN A 439 28.01 -22.64 39.10
CA ASN A 439 28.49 -21.37 39.68
C ASN A 439 27.95 -20.15 38.92
N LEU A 440 26.91 -20.36 38.09
CA LEU A 440 26.27 -19.33 37.27
C LEU A 440 27.25 -18.60 36.33
N SER A 441 28.44 -19.13 36.06
CA SER A 441 29.43 -18.56 35.14
C SER A 441 28.90 -18.47 33.70
N ASP A 442 29.18 -17.37 33.03
CA ASP A 442 28.82 -17.18 31.62
C ASP A 442 29.82 -17.93 30.74
N MET A 443 29.59 -19.23 30.58
CA MET A 443 30.36 -20.05 29.66
C MET A 443 29.66 -20.10 28.31
N PHE A 444 30.39 -19.76 27.26
CA PHE A 444 29.91 -19.88 25.89
C PHE A 444 30.71 -20.94 25.15
N ASP A 445 30.00 -21.74 24.36
CA ASP A 445 30.56 -22.77 23.51
C ASP A 445 29.92 -22.69 22.12
N VAL A 446 30.51 -23.35 21.12
CA VAL A 446 29.91 -23.49 19.79
C VAL A 446 29.52 -24.95 19.63
N ARG A 447 28.21 -25.22 19.73
CA ARG A 447 27.65 -26.57 19.63
C ARG A 447 26.75 -26.71 18.43
N VAL A 448 26.58 -27.95 17.98
CA VAL A 448 25.54 -28.30 17.02
C VAL A 448 24.23 -28.42 17.80
N THR A 449 23.30 -27.50 17.55
CA THR A 449 21.97 -27.48 18.16
C THR A 449 20.94 -28.01 17.17
N THR A 450 19.93 -28.69 17.70
CA THR A 450 18.86 -29.36 16.97
C THR A 450 17.51 -28.81 17.38
N VAL A 451 16.77 -28.27 16.41
CA VAL A 451 15.44 -27.70 16.63
C VAL A 451 14.46 -28.44 15.73
N ARG A 452 13.46 -29.08 16.33
CA ARG A 452 12.36 -29.68 15.58
C ARG A 452 11.35 -28.58 15.25
N TYR A 453 10.74 -28.63 14.08
CA TYR A 453 9.72 -27.66 13.70
C TYR A 453 8.45 -28.31 13.16
N GLU A 454 7.33 -27.60 13.32
CA GLU A 454 6.03 -27.92 12.76
C GLU A 454 5.39 -26.63 12.22
N ILE A 455 4.84 -26.69 11.01
CA ILE A 455 4.15 -25.59 10.34
C ILE A 455 2.69 -26.00 10.13
N SER A 456 1.78 -25.11 10.52
CA SER A 456 0.34 -25.28 10.34
C SER A 456 -0.28 -24.00 9.78
N SER A 457 -1.48 -24.12 9.20
CA SER A 457 -2.29 -23.00 8.76
C SER A 457 -3.05 -22.39 9.94
N VAL A 458 -3.18 -21.07 9.98
CA VAL A 458 -4.12 -20.35 10.85
C VAL A 458 -5.04 -19.48 9.99
N ALA A 459 -6.10 -18.92 10.57
CA ALA A 459 -7.00 -18.04 9.84
C ALA A 459 -6.22 -16.84 9.25
N GLY A 460 -6.20 -16.74 7.92
CA GLY A 460 -5.50 -15.67 7.20
C GLY A 460 -3.97 -15.69 7.32
N GLY A 461 -3.34 -16.85 7.59
CA GLY A 461 -1.89 -16.90 7.76
C GLY A 461 -1.30 -18.28 8.06
N SER A 462 -0.15 -18.29 8.72
CA SER A 462 0.58 -19.52 9.08
C SER A 462 1.14 -19.45 10.50
N ARG A 463 1.32 -20.61 11.13
CA ARG A 463 1.97 -20.78 12.43
C ARG A 463 3.18 -21.69 12.28
N LEU A 464 4.30 -21.28 12.86
CA LEU A 464 5.51 -22.09 13.04
C LEU A 464 5.69 -22.40 14.52
N GLN A 465 5.90 -23.67 14.86
CA GLN A 465 6.28 -24.09 16.20
C GLN A 465 7.69 -24.69 16.15
N LEU A 466 8.57 -24.22 17.03
CA LEU A 466 9.94 -24.69 17.18
C LEU A 466 10.10 -25.35 18.55
N PHE A 467 10.64 -26.55 18.57
CA PHE A 467 10.85 -27.34 19.79
C PHE A 467 12.34 -27.53 20.00
N ASN A 468 12.86 -27.13 21.16
CA ASN A 468 14.28 -27.32 21.48
C ASN A 468 14.58 -28.76 21.92
N GLN A 469 15.85 -29.15 21.84
CA GLN A 469 16.39 -30.24 22.65
C GLN A 469 17.02 -29.63 23.91
N PRO A 470 16.59 -30.02 25.13
CA PRO A 470 17.11 -29.44 26.36
C PRO A 470 18.63 -29.57 26.51
N GLU A 471 19.21 -30.64 25.98
CA GLU A 471 20.64 -30.96 26.03
C GLU A 471 21.51 -29.97 25.23
N ASP A 472 20.90 -29.20 24.33
CA ASP A 472 21.57 -28.16 23.53
C ASP A 472 21.83 -26.86 24.30
N GLU A 473 21.61 -26.87 25.62
CA GLU A 473 21.83 -25.74 26.52
C GLU A 473 20.99 -24.51 26.12
N THR A 474 21.45 -23.30 26.43
CA THR A 474 20.75 -22.06 26.12
C THR A 474 21.23 -21.49 24.78
N HIS A 475 20.32 -21.26 23.83
CA HIS A 475 20.65 -20.71 22.51
C HIS A 475 19.50 -19.90 21.91
N SER A 476 19.82 -19.00 20.98
CA SER A 476 18.83 -18.18 20.27
C SER A 476 18.57 -18.70 18.86
N VAL A 477 17.34 -18.56 18.40
CA VAL A 477 16.90 -18.84 17.04
C VAL A 477 16.28 -17.59 16.44
N ASP A 478 16.77 -17.19 15.27
CA ASP A 478 16.18 -16.14 14.47
C ASP A 478 15.18 -16.78 13.50
N VAL A 479 13.99 -16.21 13.41
CA VAL A 479 12.89 -16.69 12.59
C VAL A 479 12.45 -15.57 11.66
N ALA A 480 12.31 -15.88 10.38
CA ALA A 480 11.69 -14.98 9.42
C ALA A 480 10.51 -15.67 8.73
N VAL A 481 9.54 -14.87 8.34
CA VAL A 481 8.40 -15.31 7.53
C VAL A 481 8.17 -14.33 6.40
N THR A 482 7.86 -14.85 5.22
CA THR A 482 7.30 -14.07 4.12
C THR A 482 5.93 -14.63 3.78
N LEU A 483 4.90 -13.80 3.91
CA LEU A 483 3.56 -14.08 3.40
C LEU A 483 3.45 -13.52 1.98
N ARG A 484 2.85 -14.29 1.07
CA ARG A 484 2.69 -13.93 -0.34
C ARG A 484 1.26 -14.19 -0.83
N THR A 485 0.75 -13.25 -1.61
CA THR A 485 -0.43 -13.37 -2.48
C THR A 485 -0.02 -13.11 -3.93
N GLU A 486 -0.95 -13.25 -4.89
CA GLU A 486 -0.70 -12.78 -6.28
C GLU A 486 -0.47 -11.27 -6.34
N ALA A 487 -1.10 -10.51 -5.43
CA ALA A 487 -0.94 -9.05 -5.37
C ALA A 487 0.43 -8.61 -4.84
N GLY A 488 1.04 -9.35 -3.91
CA GLY A 488 2.18 -8.82 -3.19
C GLY A 488 2.72 -9.71 -2.07
N THR A 489 3.61 -9.13 -1.27
CA THR A 489 4.24 -9.82 -0.14
C THR A 489 4.27 -8.96 1.11
N VAL A 490 4.41 -9.60 2.25
CA VAL A 490 4.85 -8.96 3.49
C VAL A 490 5.76 -9.90 4.26
N ALA A 491 6.75 -9.36 4.96
CA ALA A 491 7.71 -10.13 5.72
C ALA A 491 7.83 -9.60 7.14
N GLY A 492 8.21 -10.50 8.06
CA GLY A 492 8.55 -10.14 9.43
C GLY A 492 9.56 -11.11 10.01
N GLU A 493 10.26 -10.63 11.03
CA GLU A 493 11.36 -11.32 11.67
C GLU A 493 11.21 -11.23 13.19
N ALA A 494 11.62 -12.28 13.88
CA ALA A 494 11.67 -12.35 15.34
C ALA A 494 12.86 -13.21 15.77
N SER A 495 13.32 -13.03 17.00
CA SER A 495 14.37 -13.87 17.59
C SER A 495 13.87 -14.37 18.94
N GLU A 496 14.04 -15.66 19.21
CA GLU A 496 13.59 -16.29 20.44
C GLU A 496 14.75 -17.06 21.09
N LYS A 497 14.76 -17.11 22.43
CA LYS A 497 15.82 -17.80 23.18
C LYS A 497 15.27 -19.03 23.87
N PHE A 498 15.81 -20.18 23.51
CA PHE A 498 15.61 -21.41 24.25
C PHE A 498 16.58 -21.50 25.43
N VAL A 499 16.05 -21.97 26.56
CA VAL A 499 16.79 -22.28 27.79
C VAL A 499 16.63 -23.77 28.05
N GLY A 500 17.55 -24.58 27.52
CA GLY A 500 17.51 -26.04 27.64
C GLY A 500 17.86 -26.55 29.03
N ILE A 501 19.01 -26.16 29.58
CA ILE A 501 19.44 -26.52 30.95
C ILE A 501 19.48 -25.26 31.82
N ARG A 502 19.05 -25.38 33.08
CA ARG A 502 19.25 -24.35 34.10
C ARG A 502 19.54 -24.93 35.47
N PHE A 503 20.18 -24.12 36.31
CA PHE A 503 20.41 -24.41 37.73
C PHE A 503 19.45 -23.57 38.57
N VAL A 504 18.73 -24.24 39.48
CA VAL A 504 17.79 -23.62 40.40
C VAL A 504 18.31 -23.81 41.82
N TYR A 505 18.37 -22.73 42.57
CA TYR A 505 18.82 -22.73 43.96
C TYR A 505 17.61 -22.64 44.91
N PRO A 506 17.78 -22.96 46.20
CA PRO A 506 16.76 -22.69 47.20
C PRO A 506 16.36 -21.20 47.23
N GLN A 507 15.14 -20.91 47.68
CA GLN A 507 14.65 -19.53 47.80
C GLN A 507 15.59 -18.64 48.62
N GLU A 508 16.19 -19.19 49.69
CA GLU A 508 17.15 -18.48 50.53
C GLU A 508 18.33 -17.90 49.74
N PHE A 509 18.84 -18.61 48.72
CA PHE A 509 19.90 -18.11 47.86
C PHE A 509 19.49 -16.80 47.18
N TYR A 510 18.27 -16.77 46.63
CA TYR A 510 17.73 -15.59 45.95
C TYR A 510 17.39 -14.47 46.94
N ASP A 511 16.84 -14.80 48.11
CA ASP A 511 16.52 -13.81 49.14
C ASP A 511 17.77 -13.10 49.63
N ARG A 512 18.85 -13.85 49.91
CA ARG A 512 20.13 -13.28 50.34
C ARG A 512 20.80 -12.47 49.23
N ARG A 513 20.73 -12.95 47.98
CA ARG A 513 21.21 -12.21 46.81
C ARG A 513 20.47 -10.89 46.66
N ASN A 514 19.14 -10.91 46.73
CA ASN A 514 18.29 -9.73 46.62
C ASN A 514 18.52 -8.76 47.80
N ALA A 515 18.74 -9.27 49.02
CA ALA A 515 19.09 -8.44 50.18
C ALA A 515 20.49 -7.79 50.03
N CYS A 516 21.46 -8.48 49.41
CA CYS A 516 22.73 -7.87 49.04
C CYS A 516 22.52 -6.72 48.04
N TRP A 517 21.77 -6.96 46.97
CA TRP A 517 21.45 -5.92 45.99
C TRP A 517 20.77 -4.73 46.67
N ALA A 518 19.76 -4.97 47.51
CA ALA A 518 19.07 -3.92 48.27
C ALA A 518 20.00 -3.12 49.19
N ARG A 519 21.04 -3.73 49.78
CA ARG A 519 22.05 -3.00 50.56
C ARG A 519 22.96 -2.15 49.68
N MET A 520 23.30 -2.60 48.48
CA MET A 520 24.03 -1.78 47.50
C MET A 520 23.23 -0.53 47.07
N LEU A 521 21.89 -0.59 47.15
CA LEU A 521 21.00 0.55 46.88
C LEU A 521 20.94 1.56 48.04
N GLN A 522 21.31 1.18 49.27
CA GLN A 522 21.15 2.06 50.42
C GLN A 522 22.07 3.28 50.35
N GLY A 523 21.46 4.48 50.30
CA GLY A 523 22.18 5.76 50.33
C GLY A 523 22.62 6.27 48.95
N ARG A 524 22.33 5.55 47.87
CA ARG A 524 22.57 5.97 46.48
C ARG A 524 21.28 6.56 45.89
N VAL A 525 21.39 7.68 45.18
CA VAL A 525 20.26 8.33 44.49
C VAL A 525 20.43 8.08 43.00
N PRO A 526 19.52 7.37 42.32
CA PRO A 526 19.64 7.14 40.88
C PRO A 526 19.52 8.47 40.14
N LYS A 527 20.38 8.72 39.14
CA LYS A 527 20.20 9.83 38.17
C LYS A 527 19.38 9.42 36.96
N TYR A 528 19.14 8.12 36.78
CA TYR A 528 18.41 7.53 35.67
C TYR A 528 17.18 6.76 36.17
N LYS A 529 16.34 6.33 35.23
CA LYS A 529 15.26 5.37 35.43
C LYS A 529 15.33 4.36 34.31
N VAL A 530 15.28 3.08 34.68
CA VAL A 530 15.25 1.97 33.73
C VAL A 530 13.81 1.52 33.58
N LEU A 531 13.30 1.57 32.35
CA LEU A 531 11.90 1.35 32.02
C LEU A 531 11.77 0.14 31.09
N ILE A 532 10.83 -0.73 31.44
CA ILE A 532 10.33 -1.78 30.55
C ILE A 532 9.14 -1.19 29.77
N PRO A 533 9.05 -1.41 28.44
CA PRO A 533 7.92 -0.95 27.64
C PRO A 533 6.57 -1.44 28.19
N PRO A 534 5.50 -0.62 28.18
CA PRO A 534 4.19 -1.02 28.73
C PRO A 534 3.62 -2.32 28.15
N ALA A 535 3.89 -2.62 26.88
CA ALA A 535 3.47 -3.87 26.25
C ALA A 535 4.19 -5.10 26.84
N SER A 536 5.44 -4.93 27.27
CA SER A 536 6.27 -6.00 27.85
C SER A 536 5.89 -6.31 29.30
N TRP A 537 5.37 -5.33 30.06
CA TRP A 537 4.84 -5.58 31.41
C TRP A 537 3.72 -6.62 31.44
N LYS A 538 2.89 -6.70 30.38
CA LYS A 538 1.82 -7.71 30.25
C LYS A 538 2.34 -9.14 30.14
N LYS A 539 3.63 -9.33 29.82
CA LYS A 539 4.29 -10.64 29.71
C LYS A 539 4.87 -11.11 31.04
N ILE A 540 4.97 -10.22 32.03
CA ILE A 540 5.56 -10.51 33.34
C ILE A 540 4.40 -10.85 34.29
N PRO A 541 4.42 -12.02 34.95
CA PRO A 541 3.43 -12.33 35.98
C PRO A 541 3.48 -11.31 37.13
N GLU A 542 2.32 -10.84 37.60
CA GLU A 542 2.23 -9.78 38.62
C GLU A 542 2.94 -10.15 39.92
N GLU A 543 2.94 -11.42 40.30
CA GLU A 543 3.62 -11.94 41.48
C GLU A 543 5.14 -11.74 41.43
N ARG A 544 5.71 -11.48 40.25
CA ARG A 544 7.14 -11.24 40.05
C ARG A 544 7.50 -9.75 40.00
N PHE A 545 6.53 -8.84 40.04
CA PHE A 545 6.81 -7.39 40.03
C PHE A 545 7.63 -6.95 41.24
N VAL A 546 7.48 -7.65 42.36
CA VAL A 546 8.28 -7.49 43.58
C VAL A 546 9.76 -7.82 43.38
N GLU A 547 10.10 -8.70 42.43
CA GLU A 547 11.49 -8.99 42.04
C GLU A 547 12.02 -8.00 40.99
N VAL A 548 11.15 -7.61 40.05
CA VAL A 548 11.54 -6.80 38.89
C VAL A 548 11.78 -5.34 39.25
N ASN A 549 10.90 -4.72 40.05
CA ASN A 549 11.02 -3.30 40.38
C ASN A 549 12.36 -2.95 41.09
N PRO A 550 12.80 -3.69 42.14
CA PRO A 550 14.10 -3.42 42.76
C PRO A 550 15.29 -3.62 41.82
N LEU A 551 15.18 -4.54 40.86
CA LEU A 551 16.22 -4.76 39.85
C LEU A 551 16.32 -3.59 38.86
N LEU A 552 15.19 -3.00 38.46
CA LEU A 552 15.18 -1.80 37.62
C LEU A 552 15.78 -0.59 38.34
N ASP A 553 15.47 -0.42 39.63
CA ASP A 553 16.06 0.64 40.46
C ASP A 553 17.58 0.47 40.60
N LEU A 554 18.04 -0.78 40.74
CA LEU A 554 19.47 -1.10 40.75
C LEU A 554 20.15 -0.80 39.42
N LEU A 555 19.57 -1.24 38.31
CA LEU A 555 20.10 -0.96 36.97
C LEU A 555 20.22 0.54 36.70
N ALA A 556 19.28 1.34 37.20
CA ALA A 556 19.33 2.79 37.11
C ALA A 556 20.53 3.41 37.84
N ILE A 557 20.96 2.80 38.95
CA ILE A 557 22.13 3.22 39.72
C ILE A 557 23.42 2.75 39.06
N LEU A 558 23.48 1.48 38.62
CA LEU A 558 24.66 0.91 37.98
C LEU A 558 25.01 1.57 36.64
N HIS A 559 24.03 2.12 35.94
CA HIS A 559 24.29 2.90 34.72
C HIS A 559 24.98 4.24 35.03
N ASP A 560 24.75 4.83 36.20
CA ASP A 560 25.24 6.17 36.55
C ASP A 560 26.77 6.22 36.75
N GLU A 561 27.40 5.07 37.02
CA GLU A 561 28.85 4.97 37.26
C GLU A 561 29.54 4.27 36.07
N GLU A 562 30.49 4.96 35.42
CA GLU A 562 31.23 4.41 34.26
C GLU A 562 31.96 3.09 34.60
N ASP A 563 32.43 2.95 35.84
CA ASP A 563 33.13 1.76 36.33
C ASP A 563 32.18 0.56 36.62
N GLU A 564 30.86 0.77 36.63
CA GLU A 564 29.85 -0.25 36.93
C GLU A 564 29.09 -0.76 35.70
N MET A 565 29.47 -0.33 34.49
CA MET A 565 28.81 -0.72 33.23
C MET A 565 28.79 -2.24 32.98
N GLN A 566 29.78 -2.96 33.48
CA GLN A 566 29.79 -4.43 33.41
C GLN A 566 28.73 -5.05 34.33
N ALA A 567 28.50 -4.48 35.50
CA ALA A 567 27.44 -4.90 36.43
C ALA A 567 26.05 -4.53 35.87
N PHE A 568 25.93 -3.38 35.19
CA PHE A 568 24.72 -2.99 34.46
C PHE A 568 24.35 -4.03 33.37
N ALA A 569 25.32 -4.45 32.54
CA ALA A 569 25.10 -5.48 31.53
C ALA A 569 24.65 -6.83 32.15
N GLN A 570 25.27 -7.25 33.25
CA GLN A 570 24.88 -8.47 33.97
C GLN A 570 23.47 -8.36 34.57
N GLY A 571 23.09 -7.18 35.07
CA GLY A 571 21.74 -6.93 35.57
C GLY A 571 20.68 -7.00 34.46
N LEU A 572 21.00 -6.55 33.24
CA LEU A 572 20.11 -6.68 32.08
C LEU A 572 19.90 -8.14 31.69
N ASP A 573 20.94 -8.98 31.79
CA ASP A 573 20.82 -10.42 31.58
C ASP A 573 19.92 -11.08 32.64
N VAL A 574 20.06 -10.70 33.91
CA VAL A 574 19.17 -11.16 34.99
C VAL A 574 17.75 -10.70 34.72
N LEU A 575 17.54 -9.44 34.32
CA LEU A 575 16.21 -8.91 34.00
C LEU A 575 15.58 -9.71 32.86
N TYR A 576 16.32 -9.99 31.81
CA TYR A 576 15.88 -10.83 30.70
C TYR A 576 15.54 -12.26 31.16
N GLU A 577 16.35 -12.88 32.00
CA GLU A 577 16.08 -14.22 32.56
C GLU A 577 14.81 -14.23 33.44
N LEU A 578 14.55 -13.14 34.17
CA LEU A 578 13.35 -13.01 35.00
C LEU A 578 12.10 -12.67 34.17
N THR A 579 12.21 -11.89 33.11
CA THR A 579 11.04 -11.24 32.48
C THR A 579 10.82 -11.57 31.01
N GLY A 580 11.84 -12.13 30.33
CA GLY A 580 11.87 -12.29 28.88
C GLY A 580 12.06 -10.98 28.10
N VAL A 581 12.20 -9.82 28.77
CA VAL A 581 12.36 -8.51 28.12
C VAL A 581 13.79 -8.33 27.65
N ARG A 582 13.99 -8.15 26.34
CA ARG A 582 15.34 -8.10 25.76
C ARG A 582 16.10 -6.84 26.20
N PRO A 583 17.43 -6.89 26.37
CA PRO A 583 18.22 -5.73 26.77
C PRO A 583 18.04 -4.49 25.89
N ASP A 584 17.77 -4.66 24.59
CA ASP A 584 17.52 -3.59 23.62
C ASP A 584 16.10 -3.00 23.70
N GLU A 585 15.16 -3.68 24.36
CA GLU A 585 13.81 -3.19 24.63
C GLU A 585 13.76 -2.31 25.89
N VAL A 586 14.78 -2.39 26.74
CA VAL A 586 14.88 -1.62 27.99
C VAL A 586 15.30 -0.18 27.68
N GLN A 587 14.51 0.77 28.17
CA GLN A 587 14.80 2.19 28.00
C GLN A 587 15.46 2.74 29.26
N VAL A 588 16.55 3.46 29.09
CA VAL A 588 17.19 4.20 30.17
C VAL A 588 16.95 5.67 29.94
N MET A 589 16.35 6.33 30.91
CA MET A 589 16.03 7.75 30.85
C MET A 589 16.70 8.49 32.00
N ARG A 590 17.26 9.66 31.75
CA ARG A 590 17.73 10.52 32.84
C ARG A 590 16.52 11.09 33.58
N LEU A 591 16.55 11.12 34.91
CA LEU A 591 15.43 11.63 35.71
C LEU A 591 15.12 13.10 35.42
N ASP A 592 16.14 13.89 35.06
CA ASP A 592 15.99 15.29 34.64
C ASP A 592 15.20 15.42 33.33
N ASP A 593 15.27 14.43 32.44
CA ASP A 593 14.57 14.41 31.14
C ASP A 593 13.10 13.93 31.29
N ILE A 594 12.76 13.33 32.44
CA ILE A 594 11.39 12.86 32.73
C ILE A 594 10.44 14.05 33.02
N GLN A 595 10.95 15.23 33.38
CA GLN A 595 10.10 16.43 33.56
C GLN A 595 9.55 17.01 32.25
N GLU A 596 10.16 16.74 31.09
CA GLU A 596 9.64 17.19 29.79
C GLU A 596 8.64 16.20 29.17
N LEU A 597 8.62 14.95 29.62
CA LEU A 597 7.56 14.00 29.33
C LEU A 597 6.49 14.11 30.41
N ARG A 598 5.58 15.07 30.25
CA ARG A 598 4.24 14.95 30.84
C ARG A 598 3.70 13.59 30.42
N VAL A 599 3.72 12.63 31.35
CA VAL A 599 2.81 11.50 31.34
C VAL A 599 1.44 12.12 31.02
N PRO A 600 0.74 11.71 29.95
CA PRO A 600 -0.65 12.10 29.81
C PRO A 600 -1.30 11.69 31.13
N GLU A 601 -1.82 12.64 31.89
CA GLU A 601 -2.78 12.29 32.92
C GLU A 601 -3.84 11.46 32.20
N VAL A 602 -3.75 10.14 32.34
CA VAL A 602 -4.92 9.29 32.25
C VAL A 602 -5.74 9.77 33.42
N ILE A 603 -6.61 10.74 33.12
CA ILE A 603 -7.79 11.01 33.91
C ILE A 603 -8.53 9.66 33.87
N PHE A 604 -8.27 8.82 34.86
CA PHE A 604 -9.32 7.95 35.36
C PHE A 604 -10.38 8.93 35.86
N GLU A 605 -11.33 9.26 35.00
CA GLU A 605 -12.65 9.60 35.51
C GLU A 605 -13.10 8.30 36.18
N PRO A 606 -13.17 8.23 37.52
CA PRO A 606 -13.89 7.13 38.12
C PRO A 606 -15.29 7.13 37.47
N PRO A 607 -15.88 5.96 37.17
CA PRO A 607 -17.24 5.90 36.65
C PRO A 607 -18.09 6.78 37.54
N ALA A 608 -18.88 7.67 36.93
CA ALA A 608 -19.77 8.58 37.65
C ALA A 608 -20.48 7.79 38.74
N LEU A 609 -20.06 7.99 39.98
CA LEU A 609 -20.79 7.50 41.12
C LEU A 609 -22.13 8.23 41.02
N GLU A 610 -23.19 7.48 40.75
CA GLU A 610 -24.54 8.01 40.95
C GLU A 610 -24.56 8.69 42.33
N PRO A 611 -25.16 9.88 42.44
CA PRO A 611 -25.17 10.63 43.68
C PRO A 611 -25.67 9.71 44.79
N PHE A 612 -24.77 9.41 45.73
CA PHE A 612 -25.07 8.65 46.92
C PHE A 612 -26.21 9.38 47.65
N ASP A 613 -27.42 8.83 47.56
CA ASP A 613 -28.56 9.33 48.29
C ASP A 613 -28.25 9.14 49.78
N ALA A 614 -27.90 10.23 50.46
CA ALA A 614 -27.51 10.24 51.86
C ALA A 614 -28.72 10.16 52.81
N ALA A 615 -29.95 10.12 52.28
CA ALA A 615 -31.18 10.03 53.07
C ALA A 615 -31.24 8.80 54.02
N PRO A 616 -30.87 7.57 53.62
CA PRO A 616 -30.95 6.40 54.52
C PRO A 616 -29.82 6.40 55.56
N PHE A 617 -28.73 7.14 55.35
CA PHE A 617 -27.62 7.24 56.31
C PHE A 617 -27.91 8.25 57.43
N GLN A 618 -28.69 9.31 57.14
CA GLN A 618 -29.10 10.27 58.17
C GLN A 618 -30.20 9.72 59.10
N ASP A 619 -31.09 8.87 58.60
CA ASP A 619 -32.11 8.20 59.41
C ASP A 619 -31.51 7.12 60.34
N GLY A 620 -30.45 6.41 59.89
CA GLY A 620 -29.69 5.49 60.74
C GLY A 620 -28.95 6.17 61.91
N ILE A 621 -28.43 7.38 61.70
CA ILE A 621 -27.73 8.15 62.73
C ILE A 621 -28.73 8.78 63.74
N ARG A 622 -29.96 9.12 63.31
CA ARG A 622 -31.04 9.55 64.22
C ARG A 622 -31.60 8.39 65.06
N ALA A 623 -31.75 7.20 64.50
CA ALA A 623 -32.19 6.01 65.24
C ALA A 623 -31.18 5.61 66.33
N ALA A 624 -29.87 5.64 66.01
CA ALA A 624 -28.80 5.29 66.97
C ALA A 624 -28.59 6.31 68.10
N ARG A 625 -29.02 7.57 67.93
CA ARG A 625 -28.98 8.60 68.99
C ARG A 625 -30.20 8.60 69.92
N SER A 626 -31.27 7.86 69.57
CA SER A 626 -32.48 7.74 70.39
C SER A 626 -32.51 6.53 71.33
N SER A 627 -31.60 5.57 71.16
CA SER A 627 -31.52 4.35 71.97
C SER A 627 -30.39 4.34 73.01
N ALA A 628 -29.75 5.48 73.24
CA ALA A 628 -28.67 5.63 74.22
C ALA A 628 -28.91 6.87 75.11
N ALA A 629 -29.96 6.82 75.92
CA ALA A 629 -30.07 7.58 77.16
C ALA A 629 -30.75 6.68 78.21
N PRO A 630 -30.23 6.55 79.44
CA PRO A 630 -31.07 6.25 80.59
C PRO A 630 -32.00 7.42 80.92
#